data_AF-A0A849DBE5-F1
#
_entry.id   AF-A0A849DBE5-F1
#
_cell.length_a   1.000
_cell.length_b   1.000
_cell.length_c   1.000
_cell.angle_alpha   90.00
_cell.angle_beta   90.00
_cell.angle_gamma   90.00
#
_symmetry.space_group_name_H-M   'P 1'
#
loop_
_entity.id
_entity.type
_entity.pdbx_description
1 polymer ?
#
loop_
_entity_poly.entity_id
_entity_poly.type
_entity_poly.pdbx_seq_one_letter_code
_entity_poly.pdbx_strand_id
1 'polypeptide(L)' 'REVDARIIGAGSRGPITEKLQTAYFDVVAGKNPDYIQHLTYIN' A
#
# COMPACT_ATOMS: atom_id res chain seq x y z
N ARG A 1 4.27 6.23 -12.56
CA ARG A 1 5.60 6.75 -12.96
C ARG A 1 5.48 7.96 -13.86
N GLU A 2 4.49 7.97 -14.76
CA GLU A 2 4.19 9.09 -15.66
C GLU A 2 2.67 9.20 -15.83
N VAL A 3 2.19 10.40 -16.16
CA VAL A 3 0.81 10.69 -16.54
C VAL A 3 0.89 11.66 -17.73
N ASP A 4 0.14 11.40 -18.80
CA ASP A 4 0.12 12.23 -20.02
C ASP A 4 1.51 12.55 -20.59
N ALA A 5 2.35 11.51 -20.70
CA ALA A 5 3.75 11.61 -21.14
C ALA A 5 4.65 12.53 -20.27
N ARG A 6 4.21 12.88 -19.06
CA ARG A 6 4.99 13.66 -18.09
C ARG A 6 5.41 12.76 -16.93
N ILE A 7 6.71 12.70 -16.67
CA ILE A 7 7.28 11.94 -15.57
C ILE A 7 6.84 12.57 -14.23
N ILE A 8 6.31 11.74 -13.34
CA ILE A 8 5.90 12.16 -11.99
C ILE A 8 7.09 12.00 -11.04
N GLY A 9 7.61 13.12 -10.54
CA GLY A 9 8.76 13.14 -9.63
C GLY A 9 9.98 12.44 -10.24
N ALA A 10 10.52 11.44 -9.55
CA ALA A 10 11.70 10.67 -10.00
C ALA A 10 11.38 9.60 -11.08
N GLY A 11 10.13 9.49 -11.54
CA GLY A 11 9.75 8.47 -12.53
C GLY A 11 9.77 7.04 -12.01
N SER A 12 9.71 6.86 -10.69
CA SER A 12 9.67 5.58 -9.99
C SER A 12 8.71 5.65 -8.80
N ARG A 13 8.62 4.57 -8.02
CA ARG A 13 7.81 4.56 -6.79
C ARG A 13 8.43 5.51 -5.77
N GLY A 14 7.65 6.48 -5.30
CA GLY A 14 8.09 7.40 -4.25
C GLY A 14 8.04 6.76 -2.85
N PRO A 15 8.77 7.31 -1.88
CA PRO A 15 8.88 6.75 -0.52
C PRO A 15 7.54 6.76 0.24
N ILE A 16 6.64 7.70 -0.05
CA ILE A 16 5.31 7.74 0.58
C ILE A 16 4.41 6.63 0.03
N THR A 17 4.40 6.45 -1.29
CA THR A 17 3.65 5.36 -1.93
C THR A 17 4.12 4.01 -1.43
N GLU A 18 5.42 3.82 -1.25
CA GLU A 18 5.98 2.59 -0.67
C GLU A 18 5.50 2.36 0.77
N LYS A 19 5.59 3.36 1.66
CA LYS A 19 5.13 3.22 3.05
C LYS A 19 3.65 2.83 3.13
N LEU A 20 2.80 3.51 2.36
CA LEU A 20 1.37 3.22 2.33
C LEU A 20 1.08 1.83 1.75
N GLN A 21 1.77 1.47 0.68
CA GLN A 21 1.62 0.15 0.05
C GLN A 21 2.01 -0.97 1.00
N THR A 22 3.15 -0.85 1.69
CA THR A 22 3.59 -1.81 2.69
C THR A 22 2.58 -1.93 3.84
N ALA A 23 2.17 -0.79 4.41
CA ALA A 23 1.20 -0.78 5.51
C ALA A 23 -0.14 -1.41 5.11
N TYR A 24 -0.62 -1.14 3.89
CA TYR A 24 -1.83 -1.76 3.37
C TYR A 24 -1.70 -3.28 3.30
N PHE A 25 -0.58 -3.79 2.75
CA PHE A 25 -0.34 -5.23 2.65
C PHE A 25 -0.21 -5.91 4.02
N ASP A 26 0.39 -5.25 5.01
CA ASP A 26 0.48 -5.78 6.37
C ASP A 26 -0.89 -5.88 7.04
N VAL A 27 -1.77 -4.91 6.80
CA VAL A 27 -3.15 -4.92 7.30
C VAL A 27 -3.95 -6.05 6.67
N VAL A 28 -3.97 -6.17 5.33
CA VAL A 28 -4.79 -7.20 4.65
C VAL A 28 -4.28 -8.63 4.90
N ALA A 29 -3.00 -8.80 5.21
CA ALA A 29 -2.43 -10.08 5.61
C ALA A 29 -2.70 -10.43 7.08
N GLY A 30 -3.35 -9.55 7.86
CA GLY A 30 -3.60 -9.76 9.29
C GLY A 30 -2.36 -9.63 10.18
N LYS A 31 -1.29 -9.02 9.69
CA LYS A 31 -0.06 -8.77 10.48
C LYS A 31 -0.19 -7.56 11.38
N ASN A 32 -1.16 -6.69 11.13
CA ASN A 32 -1.40 -5.51 11.94
C ASN A 32 -2.61 -5.74 12.88
N PRO A 33 -2.39 -5.85 14.20
CA PRO A 33 -3.46 -6.14 15.17
C PRO A 33 -4.53 -5.05 15.25
N ASP A 34 -4.18 -3.79 14.99
CA ASP A 34 -5.09 -2.64 15.09
C ASP A 34 -6.21 -2.69 14.04
N TYR A 35 -6.00 -3.43 12.94
CA TYR A 35 -6.90 -3.47 11.80
C TYR A 35 -7.52 -4.85 11.54
N ILE A 36 -7.34 -5.80 12.47
CA ILE A 36 -7.92 -7.16 12.36
C ILE A 36 -9.44 -7.10 12.21
N GLN A 37 -10.11 -6.11 12.79
CA GLN A 37 -11.55 -5.89 12.66
C GLN A 37 -12.04 -5.70 11.21
N HIS A 38 -11.14 -5.37 10.27
CA HIS A 38 -11.45 -5.25 8.84
C HIS A 38 -11.29 -6.56 8.07
N LEU A 39 -10.85 -7.64 8.73
CA LEU A 39 -10.64 -8.95 8.12
C LEU A 39 -11.79 -9.90 8.50
N THR A 40 -12.41 -10.48 7.48
CA THR A 40 -13.36 -11.59 7.65
C THR A 40 -12.66 -12.88 7.25
N TYR A 41 -12.32 -13.71 8.25
CA TYR A 41 -11.74 -15.02 8.00
C TYR A 41 -12.82 -16.00 7.55
N ILE A 42 -12.54 -16.69 6.44
CA ILE A 42 -13.34 -17.81 5.94
C ILE A 42 -12.50 -19.09 6.10
N ASN A 43 -13.15 -20.18 6.49
CA ASN A 43 -12.53 -21.47 6.79
C ASN A 43 -13.13 -22.56 5.91
#